data_AF-A0A5M3MGW8-F1
#
_entry.id   AF-A0A5M3MGW8-F1
#
_cell.length_a   1.000
_cell.length_b   1.000
_cell.length_c   1.000
_cell.angle_alpha   90.00
_cell.angle_beta   90.00
_cell.angle_gamma   90.00
#
_symmetry.space_group_name_H-M   'P 1'
#
loop_
_entity.id
_entity.type
_entity.pdbx_description
1 polymer ?
#
loop_
_entity_poly.entity_id
_entity_poly.type
_entity_poly.pdbx_seq_one_letter_code
_entity_poly.pdbx_strand_id
1 'polypeptide(L)'
;MIIVDDHDDRVQYSEGWFTSGSYPEYLNTTHAAIGVGQTATLSFTGVSISVYGTLSGFGLGGIPTSQYVVDGAEPVSFTAPNISGASYHYQYFSSDLLEDGTHSLVVTNTNDGTFWLDFFEYLPSPSTF
;
A
#
# COMPACT_ATOMS: atom_id res chain seq x y z
N MET A 1 2.65 8.50 14.96
CA MET A 1 2.30 7.79 13.71
C MET A 1 2.16 8.85 12.65
N ILE A 2 2.66 8.61 11.44
CA ILE A 2 2.51 9.49 10.29
C ILE A 2 1.75 8.71 9.23
N ILE A 3 0.69 9.33 8.70
CA ILE A 3 -0.09 8.81 7.58
C ILE A 3 0.40 9.51 6.31
N VAL A 4 0.62 8.75 5.25
CA VAL A 4 0.96 9.23 3.91
C VAL A 4 -0.15 8.78 2.98
N ASP A 5 -0.92 9.76 2.51
CA ASP A 5 -1.99 9.54 1.54
C ASP A 5 -1.43 9.01 0.21
N ASP A 6 -2.22 8.23 -0.54
CA ASP A 6 -1.85 7.75 -1.87
C ASP A 6 -1.62 8.90 -2.88
N HIS A 7 -2.21 10.08 -2.70
CA HIS A 7 -1.93 11.25 -3.54
C HIS A 7 -0.75 12.11 -3.05
N ASP A 8 -0.07 11.73 -1.98
CA ASP A 8 1.10 12.47 -1.50
C ASP A 8 2.26 12.37 -2.48
N ASP A 9 2.90 13.51 -2.82
CA ASP A 9 4.02 13.58 -3.76
C ASP A 9 5.24 12.70 -3.35
N ARG A 10 5.29 12.25 -2.10
CA ARG A 10 6.29 11.27 -1.63
C ARG A 10 6.10 9.88 -2.23
N VAL A 11 4.90 9.52 -2.69
CA VAL A 11 4.61 8.22 -3.29
C VAL A 11 4.96 8.25 -4.78
N GLN A 12 5.81 7.32 -5.19
CA GLN A 12 6.27 7.21 -6.58
C GLN A 12 5.64 5.99 -7.24
N TYR A 13 4.85 6.21 -8.29
CA TYR A 13 4.13 5.17 -9.01
C TYR A 13 4.83 4.80 -10.32
N SER A 14 4.79 3.51 -10.69
CA SER A 14 5.08 3.07 -12.06
C SER A 14 4.00 3.55 -13.03
N GLU A 15 4.20 3.34 -14.33
CA GLU A 15 3.16 3.66 -15.32
C GLU A 15 1.90 2.76 -15.18
N GLY A 16 0.75 3.32 -15.56
CA GLY A 16 -0.52 2.60 -15.71
C GLY A 16 -1.40 2.51 -14.47
N TRP A 17 -1.03 3.14 -13.36
CA TRP A 17 -1.96 3.34 -12.24
C TRP A 17 -3.04 4.34 -12.64
N PHE A 18 -4.23 4.22 -12.04
CA PHE A 18 -5.29 5.22 -12.19
C PHE A 18 -5.83 5.63 -10.83
N THR A 19 -6.25 6.89 -10.74
CA THR A 19 -6.81 7.49 -9.54
C THR A 19 -8.32 7.24 -9.44
N SER A 20 -8.80 7.00 -8.24
CA SER A 20 -10.21 6.89 -7.89
C SER A 20 -10.39 7.41 -6.46
N GLY A 21 -11.38 6.90 -5.74
CA GLY A 21 -11.62 7.19 -4.34
C GLY A 21 -13.02 7.73 -4.11
N SER A 22 -13.56 7.37 -2.95
CA SER A 22 -14.86 7.83 -2.47
C SER A 22 -14.93 7.64 -0.97
N TYR A 23 -15.90 8.26 -0.31
CA TYR A 23 -16.16 7.95 1.09
C TYR A 23 -16.43 6.44 1.26
N PRO A 24 -15.78 5.74 2.22
CA PRO A 24 -14.97 6.24 3.33
C PRO A 24 -13.44 6.03 3.20
N GLU A 25 -12.84 5.98 2.00
CA GLU A 25 -11.37 5.96 1.80
C GLU A 25 -10.69 7.13 2.53
N TYR A 26 -9.42 6.98 2.91
CA TYR A 26 -8.67 8.09 3.50
C TYR A 26 -8.58 9.24 2.49
N LEU A 27 -8.91 10.45 2.96
CA LEU A 27 -9.12 11.65 2.13
C LEU A 27 -10.04 11.48 0.90
N ASN A 28 -10.80 10.38 0.83
CA ASN A 28 -11.63 9.96 -0.30
C ASN A 28 -10.83 9.73 -1.59
N THR A 29 -9.58 9.27 -1.50
CA THR A 29 -8.68 9.01 -2.64
C THR A 29 -8.25 7.55 -2.70
N THR A 30 -7.93 7.06 -3.89
CA THR A 30 -7.19 5.79 -4.09
C THR A 30 -6.37 5.82 -5.36
N HIS A 31 -5.30 5.04 -5.39
CA HIS A 31 -4.58 4.65 -6.59
C HIS A 31 -4.77 3.15 -6.82
N ALA A 32 -5.12 2.78 -8.06
CA ALA A 32 -5.40 1.41 -8.43
C ALA A 32 -4.37 0.85 -9.41
N ALA A 33 -3.85 -0.34 -9.11
CA ALA A 33 -3.06 -1.16 -10.01
C ALA A 33 -3.89 -2.31 -10.55
N ILE A 34 -3.95 -2.46 -11.87
CA ILE A 34 -4.68 -3.52 -12.59
C ILE A 34 -3.77 -4.46 -13.39
N GLY A 35 -2.50 -4.10 -13.53
CA GLY A 35 -1.50 -4.85 -14.28
C GLY A 35 -0.48 -5.52 -13.38
N VAL A 36 -0.01 -6.70 -13.81
CA VAL A 36 1.12 -7.39 -13.19
C VAL A 36 2.39 -6.55 -13.28
N GLY A 37 3.11 -6.43 -12.17
CA GLY A 37 4.38 -5.73 -12.07
C GLY A 37 4.27 -4.22 -11.84
N GLN A 38 3.05 -3.67 -11.71
CA GLN A 38 2.88 -2.26 -11.34
C GLN A 38 3.32 -2.02 -9.91
N THR A 39 4.07 -0.94 -9.69
CA THR A 39 4.69 -0.64 -8.39
C THR A 39 4.30 0.74 -7.84
N ALA A 40 4.28 0.82 -6.52
CA ALA A 40 4.27 2.07 -5.75
C ALA A 40 5.44 2.03 -4.76
N THR A 41 6.19 3.13 -4.63
CA THR A 41 7.37 3.22 -3.77
C THR A 41 7.22 4.38 -2.80
N LEU A 42 7.57 4.16 -1.54
CA LEU A 42 7.63 5.18 -0.51
C LEU A 42 8.94 5.11 0.26
N SER A 43 9.65 6.24 0.36
CA SER A 43 10.74 6.42 1.31
C SER A 43 10.22 7.04 2.60
N PHE A 44 10.63 6.50 3.75
CA PHE A 44 10.22 6.97 5.07
C PHE A 44 11.37 6.88 6.06
N THR A 45 11.31 7.68 7.13
CA THR A 45 12.29 7.64 8.24
C THR A 45 11.56 7.21 9.50
N GLY A 46 11.83 6.00 9.98
CA GLY A 46 11.03 5.37 11.02
C GLY A 46 11.49 3.98 11.42
N VAL A 47 10.64 3.29 12.19
CA VAL A 47 10.91 1.94 12.73
C VAL A 47 9.86 0.91 12.34
N SER A 48 8.77 1.32 11.66
CA SER A 48 7.78 0.40 11.11
C SER A 48 6.94 1.08 10.04
N ILE A 49 6.39 0.30 9.10
CA ILE A 49 5.46 0.77 8.07
C ILE A 49 4.35 -0.25 7.82
N SER A 50 3.15 0.24 7.52
CA SER A 50 1.98 -0.54 7.11
C SER A 50 1.35 0.05 5.85
N VAL A 51 0.70 -0.80 5.06
CA VAL A 51 0.00 -0.45 3.83
C VAL A 51 -1.48 -0.77 3.97
N TYR A 52 -2.31 0.22 3.67
CA TYR A 52 -3.75 0.14 3.75
C TYR A 52 -4.38 0.41 2.39
N GLY A 53 -5.53 -0.20 2.18
CA GLY A 53 -6.25 -0.09 0.93
C GLY A 53 -7.67 -0.58 1.03
N THR A 54 -8.29 -0.69 -0.13
CA THR A 54 -9.67 -1.15 -0.24
C THR A 54 -9.75 -2.52 -0.90
N LEU A 55 -10.31 -3.47 -0.15
CA LEU A 55 -10.70 -4.74 -0.72
C LEU A 55 -11.94 -4.51 -1.57
N SER A 56 -11.88 -4.85 -2.85
CA SER A 56 -13.06 -4.93 -3.73
C SER A 56 -13.43 -6.38 -3.99
N GLY A 57 -14.72 -6.72 -3.95
CA GLY A 57 -15.19 -8.06 -4.29
C GLY A 57 -14.85 -8.49 -5.72
N PHE A 58 -14.83 -9.80 -5.97
CA PHE A 58 -14.35 -10.43 -7.22
C PHE A 58 -14.90 -9.82 -8.52
N GLY A 59 -16.16 -9.36 -8.53
CA GLY A 59 -16.83 -8.81 -9.70
C GLY A 59 -16.37 -7.43 -10.15
N LEU A 60 -15.52 -6.74 -9.38
CA LEU A 60 -15.06 -5.37 -9.67
C LEU A 60 -13.61 -5.28 -10.16
N GLY A 61 -12.91 -6.42 -10.25
CA GLY A 61 -11.50 -6.41 -10.65
C GLY A 61 -10.68 -7.64 -10.28
N GLY A 62 -11.29 -8.76 -9.88
CA GLY A 62 -10.57 -9.95 -9.42
C GLY A 62 -10.01 -9.82 -8.00
N ILE A 63 -9.29 -10.84 -7.54
CA ILE A 63 -8.64 -10.86 -6.21
C ILE A 63 -7.16 -10.51 -6.39
N PRO A 64 -6.69 -9.35 -5.91
CA PRO A 64 -5.29 -8.96 -6.07
C PRO A 64 -4.37 -9.82 -5.20
N THR A 65 -3.19 -10.09 -5.74
CA THR A 65 -2.02 -10.52 -4.97
C THR A 65 -0.99 -9.41 -5.05
N SER A 66 -0.69 -8.82 -3.90
CA SER A 66 0.32 -7.76 -3.73
C SER A 66 1.57 -8.31 -3.06
N GLN A 67 2.72 -7.72 -3.35
CA GLN A 67 4.00 -8.06 -2.75
C GLN A 67 4.68 -6.80 -2.18
N TYR A 68 5.36 -6.96 -1.04
CA TYR A 68 5.96 -5.89 -0.26
C TYR A 68 7.44 -6.18 -0.01
N VAL A 69 8.29 -5.21 -0.33
CA VAL A 69 9.75 -5.30 -0.14
C VAL A 69 10.23 -4.06 0.60
N VAL A 70 10.74 -4.24 1.82
CA VAL A 70 11.38 -3.18 2.60
C VAL A 70 12.89 -3.32 2.44
N ASP A 71 13.57 -2.26 2.02
CA ASP A 71 15.03 -2.18 1.87
C ASP A 71 15.68 -3.28 1.01
N GLY A 72 14.94 -3.83 0.05
CA GLY A 72 15.41 -4.92 -0.81
C GLY A 72 15.48 -6.29 -0.10
N ALA A 73 14.83 -6.43 1.07
CA ALA A 73 14.70 -7.70 1.77
C ALA A 73 13.82 -8.71 1.00
N GLU A 74 13.72 -9.93 1.54
CA GLU A 74 12.88 -10.98 0.96
C GLU A 74 11.42 -10.52 0.84
N PRO A 75 10.76 -10.72 -0.32
CA PRO A 75 9.42 -10.19 -0.53
C PRO A 75 8.34 -10.90 0.31
N VAL A 76 7.47 -10.12 0.94
CA VAL A 76 6.27 -10.62 1.63
C VAL A 76 5.08 -10.50 0.69
N SER A 77 4.38 -11.61 0.44
CA SER A 77 3.22 -11.63 -0.45
C SER A 77 1.91 -11.72 0.32
N PHE A 78 0.88 -11.02 -0.14
CA PHE A 78 -0.47 -11.04 0.40
C PHE A 78 -1.49 -11.17 -0.73
N THR A 79 -2.37 -12.16 -0.62
CA THR A 79 -3.54 -12.32 -1.49
C THR A 79 -4.77 -11.89 -0.72
N ALA A 80 -5.51 -10.93 -1.27
CA ALA A 80 -6.73 -10.43 -0.62
C ALA A 80 -7.78 -11.54 -0.43
N PRO A 81 -8.57 -11.51 0.65
CA PRO A 81 -9.67 -12.45 0.81
C PRO A 81 -10.79 -12.12 -0.19
N ASN A 82 -11.53 -13.15 -0.60
CA ASN A 82 -12.75 -12.96 -1.37
C ASN A 82 -13.86 -12.49 -0.45
N ILE A 83 -14.34 -11.26 -0.65
CA ILE A 83 -15.40 -10.65 0.14
C ILE A 83 -16.58 -10.23 -0.75
N SER A 84 -17.74 -10.08 -0.14
CA SER A 84 -18.89 -9.40 -0.76
C SER A 84 -18.83 -7.90 -0.46
N GLY A 85 -18.93 -7.06 -1.50
CA GLY A 85 -18.90 -5.61 -1.34
C GLY A 85 -17.47 -5.06 -1.25
N ALA A 86 -17.27 -4.05 -0.41
CA ALA A 86 -15.99 -3.38 -0.19
C ALA A 86 -15.63 -3.35 1.30
N SER A 87 -14.34 -3.47 1.61
CA SER A 87 -13.78 -3.21 2.95
C SER A 87 -12.69 -2.16 2.82
N TYR A 88 -12.93 -0.99 3.41
CA TYR A 88 -12.02 0.15 3.39
C TYR A 88 -11.01 0.06 4.53
N HIS A 89 -9.89 0.78 4.42
CA HIS A 89 -8.82 0.84 5.43
C HIS A 89 -8.33 -0.55 5.84
N TYR A 90 -8.33 -1.50 4.89
CA TYR A 90 -7.89 -2.86 5.15
C TYR A 90 -6.36 -2.90 5.11
N GLN A 91 -5.76 -3.45 6.17
CA GLN A 91 -4.31 -3.60 6.24
C GLN A 91 -3.85 -4.76 5.36
N TYR A 92 -3.20 -4.46 4.24
CA TYR A 92 -2.61 -5.48 3.38
C TYR A 92 -1.25 -5.96 3.91
N PHE A 93 -0.52 -5.06 4.56
CA PHE A 93 0.84 -5.32 5.02
C PHE A 93 1.17 -4.52 6.27
N SER A 94 2.00 -5.11 7.14
CA SER A 94 2.75 -4.43 8.18
C SER A 94 4.14 -5.05 8.21
N SER A 95 5.16 -4.20 8.30
CA SER A 95 6.52 -4.66 8.55
C SER A 95 6.66 -5.23 9.97
N ASP A 96 7.69 -6.02 10.18
CA ASP A 96 8.27 -6.22 11.52
C ASP A 96 8.91 -4.90 12.00
N LEU A 97 9.41 -4.91 13.24
CA LEU A 97 10.20 -3.79 13.77
C LEU A 97 11.50 -3.65 12.97
N LEU A 98 11.70 -2.45 12.42
CA LEU A 98 12.90 -2.06 11.68
C LEU A 98 13.89 -1.37 12.62
N GLU A 99 15.16 -1.35 12.23
CA GLU A 99 16.14 -0.47 12.86
C GLU A 99 15.75 0.99 12.65
N ASP A 100 16.11 1.88 13.56
CA ASP A 100 15.80 3.30 13.39
C ASP A 100 16.61 3.89 12.23
N GLY A 101 15.94 4.35 11.17
CA GLY A 101 16.64 4.85 10.00
C GLY A 101 15.73 5.28 8.86
N THR A 102 16.35 5.53 7.72
CA THR A 102 15.62 5.78 6.46
C THR A 102 15.47 4.46 5.71
N HIS A 103 14.24 4.17 5.32
CA HIS A 103 13.83 2.94 4.66
C HIS A 103 13.12 3.24 3.34
N SER A 104 13.07 2.24 2.47
CA SER A 104 12.28 2.25 1.25
C SER A 104 11.35 1.04 1.22
N LEU A 105 10.06 1.29 1.03
CA LEU A 105 9.06 0.25 0.75
C LEU A 105 8.73 0.26 -0.75
N VAL A 106 8.75 -0.91 -1.38
CA VAL A 106 8.20 -1.15 -2.71
C VAL A 106 7.00 -2.08 -2.59
N VAL A 107 5.85 -1.62 -3.09
CA VAL A 107 4.61 -2.38 -3.23
C VAL A 107 4.48 -2.78 -4.70
N THR A 108 4.17 -4.03 -4.98
CA THR A 108 4.01 -4.57 -6.35
C THR A 108 2.70 -5.33 -6.48
N ASN A 109 1.89 -5.02 -7.48
CA ASN A 109 0.78 -5.90 -7.87
C ASN A 109 1.33 -7.07 -8.70
N THR A 110 0.99 -8.32 -8.35
CA THR A 110 1.64 -9.52 -8.92
C THR A 110 0.70 -10.40 -9.74
N ASN A 111 -0.58 -10.04 -9.83
CA ASN A 111 -1.54 -10.71 -10.70
C ASN A 111 -2.47 -9.67 -11.36
N ASP A 112 -3.42 -10.14 -12.16
CA ASP A 112 -4.39 -9.27 -12.85
C ASP A 112 -5.54 -8.80 -11.93
N GLY A 113 -5.47 -9.09 -10.62
CA GLY A 113 -6.42 -8.58 -9.66
C GLY A 113 -6.17 -7.10 -9.39
N THR A 114 -7.24 -6.32 -9.20
CA THR A 114 -7.12 -4.89 -8.94
C THR A 114 -6.71 -4.64 -7.50
N PHE A 115 -5.51 -4.07 -7.31
CA PHE A 115 -5.02 -3.64 -6.01
C PHE A 115 -5.34 -2.15 -5.82
N TRP A 116 -6.12 -1.82 -4.80
CA TRP A 116 -6.47 -0.44 -4.43
C TRP A 116 -5.64 0.00 -3.24
N LEU A 117 -4.70 0.91 -3.47
CA LEU A 117 -3.90 1.56 -2.44
C LEU A 117 -4.61 2.83 -1.97
N ASP A 118 -4.74 3.00 -0.66
CA ASP A 118 -5.40 4.16 -0.03
C ASP A 118 -4.38 4.99 0.76
N PHE A 119 -3.63 4.38 1.67
CA PHE A 119 -2.58 5.11 2.40
C PHE A 119 -1.51 4.19 3.00
N PHE A 120 -0.42 4.82 3.44
CA PHE A 120 0.62 4.22 4.25
C PHE A 120 0.57 4.79 5.66
N GLU A 121 0.89 3.98 6.66
CA GLU A 121 1.13 4.45 8.02
C GLU A 121 2.51 4.01 8.48
N TYR A 122 3.30 4.92 9.05
CA TYR A 122 4.60 4.56 9.63
C TYR A 122 4.80 5.19 11.01
N LEU A 123 5.60 4.53 11.85
CA LEU A 123 6.06 5.07 13.11
C LEU A 123 7.38 5.82 12.86
N PRO A 124 7.42 7.16 12.96
CA PRO A 124 8.64 7.92 12.71
C PRO A 124 9.70 7.64 13.77
N SER A 125 10.95 7.87 13.42
CA SER A 125 12.08 7.82 14.33
C SER A 125 11.81 8.68 15.57
N PRO A 126 12.18 8.23 16.78
CA PRO A 126 12.08 9.07 17.97
C PRO A 126 12.86 10.36 17.74
N SER A 127 12.20 11.50 17.90
CA SER A 127 12.89 12.79 17.84
C SER A 127 13.95 12.84 18.94
N THR A 128 15.22 12.94 18.57
CA THR A 128 16.29 13.29 19.50
C THR A 128 16.08 14.76 19.89
N PHE A 129 15.69 15.00 21.15
CA PHE A 129 15.62 16.34 21.73
C PHE A 129 17.00 16.85 22.11
#